data_AF-A0A353V6Q5-F1
#
_entry.id   AF-A0A353V6Q5-F1
#
_cell.length_a   1.000
_cell.length_b   1.000
_cell.length_c   1.000
_cell.angle_alpha   90.00
_cell.angle_beta   90.00
_cell.angle_gamma   90.00
#
_symmetry.space_group_name_H-M   'P 1'
#
loop_
_entity.id
_entity.type
_entity.pdbx_description
1 polymer ?
#
loop_
_entity_poly.entity_id
_entity_poly.type
_entity_poly.pdbx_seq_one_letter_code
_entity_poly.pdbx_strand_id
1 'polypeptide(L)'
;MTRRALALWVAALGVGLLGTGAAGELPAPARGIEAGRRLFMESGCHGCHTLGAMGTPIGPSLTGLGARWSRDEIERWLRDPSARRPRAHMPRLELSEDQVQALGAYLSSLR
;
A
#
# COMPACT_ATOMS: atom_id res chain seq x y z
N MET A 1 19.40 44.07 42.72
CA MET A 1 19.05 45.08 41.70
C MET A 1 19.05 44.38 40.35
N THR A 2 17.98 44.14 39.59
CA THR A 2 16.54 44.37 39.70
C THR A 2 15.88 43.20 38.97
N ARG A 3 14.88 42.59 39.62
CA ARG A 3 14.01 41.55 39.06
C ARG A 3 13.19 42.13 37.90
N ARG A 4 13.11 41.42 36.77
CA ARG A 4 12.05 41.57 35.75
C ARG A 4 11.64 40.16 35.33
N ALA A 5 10.69 39.56 36.02
CA ALA A 5 9.24 39.64 35.81
C ALA A 5 8.81 38.81 34.58
N LEU A 6 8.27 37.64 34.91
CA LEU A 6 7.59 36.71 34.01
C LEU A 6 6.39 37.37 33.35
N ALA A 7 6.16 37.08 32.07
CA ALA A 7 4.86 37.22 31.45
C ALA A 7 4.43 35.82 30.98
N LEU A 8 3.66 35.16 31.85
CA LEU A 8 2.93 33.94 31.56
C LEU A 8 1.78 34.31 30.61
N TRP A 9 1.79 33.74 29.41
CA TRP A 9 0.58 33.68 28.59
C TRP A 9 -0.08 32.33 28.85
N VAL A 10 -1.04 32.33 29.76
CA VAL A 10 -2.00 31.23 29.95
C VAL A 10 -3.38 31.71 29.55
N ALA A 11 -4.11 30.78 28.93
CA ALA A 11 -5.53 30.78 28.54
C ALA A 11 -5.81 31.33 27.13
N ALA A 12 -6.61 30.67 26.31
CA ALA A 12 -7.81 29.94 26.69
C ALA A 12 -8.05 28.62 25.93
N LEU A 13 -8.79 27.78 26.64
CA LEU A 13 -9.39 26.51 26.29
C LEU A 13 -10.20 26.57 24.99
N GLY A 14 -9.87 25.68 24.05
CA GLY A 14 -10.78 25.20 23.03
C GLY A 14 -11.15 23.75 23.33
N VAL A 15 -12.24 23.55 24.08
CA VAL A 15 -12.93 22.25 24.12
C VAL A 15 -13.67 22.10 22.80
N GLY A 16 -13.42 21.01 22.07
CA GLY A 16 -14.07 20.74 20.79
C GLY A 16 -13.87 19.30 20.32
N LEU A 17 -14.64 18.39 20.93
CA LEU A 17 -15.27 17.22 20.32
C LEU A 17 -14.41 16.27 19.44
N LEU A 18 -14.17 15.08 19.96
CA LEU A 18 -14.52 13.80 19.30
C LEU A 18 -14.36 13.78 17.77
N GLY A 19 -13.11 13.86 17.30
CA GLY A 19 -12.76 13.46 15.94
C GLY A 19 -12.63 11.95 15.89
N THR A 20 -13.68 11.29 15.41
CA THR A 20 -13.74 9.87 15.04
C THR A 20 -12.41 9.37 14.49
N GLY A 21 -11.87 8.30 15.07
CA GLY A 21 -10.79 7.55 14.45
C GLY A 21 -11.24 7.09 13.06
N ALA A 22 -10.74 7.76 12.03
CA ALA A 22 -10.71 7.19 10.69
C ALA A 22 -9.76 6.00 10.79
N ALA A 23 -10.30 4.82 11.04
CA ALA A 23 -9.59 3.58 10.84
C ALA A 23 -9.13 3.55 9.38
N GLY A 24 -7.81 3.62 9.18
CA GLY A 24 -7.15 2.96 8.05
C GLY A 24 -7.23 3.64 6.69
N GLU A 25 -7.01 4.96 6.59
CA GLU A 25 -6.66 5.57 5.31
C GLU A 25 -5.29 6.24 5.47
N LEU A 26 -4.20 5.53 5.16
CA LEU A 26 -2.88 6.16 5.08
C LEU A 26 -2.90 7.36 4.10
N PRO A 27 -2.01 8.35 4.23
CA PRO A 27 -1.96 9.46 3.27
C PRO A 27 -1.76 8.92 1.84
N ALA A 28 -2.43 9.54 0.85
CA ALA A 28 -2.35 9.16 -0.58
C ALA A 28 -0.95 8.74 -1.12
N PRO A 29 0.19 9.36 -0.73
CA PRO A 29 1.51 8.87 -1.10
C PRO A 29 1.80 7.42 -0.70
N ALA A 30 1.24 6.92 0.40
CA ALA A 30 1.39 5.54 0.87
C ALA A 30 0.64 4.53 -0.01
N ARG A 31 -0.36 4.97 -0.78
CA ARG A 31 -1.16 4.14 -1.71
C ARG A 31 -0.91 4.44 -3.20
N GLY A 32 0.06 5.30 -3.50
CA GLY A 32 0.40 5.68 -4.86
C GLY A 32 1.20 4.60 -5.61
N ILE A 33 1.31 4.77 -6.94
CA ILE A 33 2.08 3.91 -7.84
C ILE A 33 3.54 3.74 -7.34
N GLU A 34 4.16 4.80 -6.84
CA GLU A 34 5.55 4.73 -6.36
C GLU A 34 5.68 3.90 -5.07
N ALA A 35 4.74 4.03 -4.13
CA ALA A 35 4.69 3.16 -2.96
C ALA A 35 4.48 1.70 -3.38
N GLY A 36 3.59 1.44 -4.34
CA GLY A 36 3.38 0.11 -4.90
C GLY A 36 4.62 -0.48 -5.57
N ARG A 37 5.38 0.33 -6.33
CA ARG A 37 6.66 -0.09 -6.94
C ARG A 37 7.67 -0.50 -5.87
N ARG A 38 7.81 0.28 -4.81
CA ARG A 38 8.70 -0.04 -3.69
C ARG A 38 8.26 -1.34 -3.00
N LEU A 39 6.97 -1.46 -2.69
CA LEU A 39 6.39 -2.67 -2.09
C LEU A 39 6.55 -3.91 -2.95
N PHE A 40 6.52 -3.78 -4.28
CA PHE A 40 6.78 -4.90 -5.20
C PHE A 40 8.18 -5.49 -5.01
N MET A 41 9.17 -4.63 -4.76
CA MET A 41 10.54 -5.05 -4.47
C MET A 41 10.65 -5.63 -3.06
N GLU A 42 10.12 -4.93 -2.06
CA GLU A 42 10.19 -5.33 -0.65
C GLU A 42 9.43 -6.62 -0.34
N SER A 43 8.29 -6.84 -1.00
CA SER A 43 7.46 -8.05 -0.82
C SER A 43 7.98 -9.25 -1.63
N GLY A 44 9.12 -9.11 -2.32
CA GLY A 44 9.77 -10.20 -3.04
C GLY A 44 9.02 -10.70 -4.28
N CYS A 45 8.12 -9.89 -4.88
CA CYS A 45 7.29 -10.32 -6.01
C CYS A 45 8.14 -10.78 -7.21
N HIS A 46 9.28 -10.13 -7.44
CA HIS A 46 10.25 -10.46 -8.49
C HIS A 46 10.95 -11.81 -8.28
N GLY A 47 10.90 -12.38 -7.06
CA GLY A 47 11.45 -13.69 -6.76
C GLY A 47 10.72 -14.82 -7.50
N CYS A 48 9.46 -14.59 -7.89
CA CYS A 48 8.67 -15.55 -8.67
C CYS A 48 8.17 -14.99 -10.00
N HIS A 49 8.00 -13.67 -10.15
CA HIS A 49 7.41 -13.08 -11.35
C HIS A 49 8.42 -12.28 -12.16
N THR A 50 8.29 -12.33 -13.48
CA THR A 50 9.05 -11.44 -14.36
C THR A 50 8.33 -10.12 -14.62
N LEU A 51 9.12 -9.07 -14.81
CA LEU A 51 8.68 -7.79 -15.35
C LEU A 51 9.75 -7.28 -16.33
N GLY A 52 9.44 -7.33 -17.62
CA GLY A 52 10.44 -7.24 -18.69
C GLY A 52 11.51 -8.34 -18.52
N ALA A 53 12.77 -7.94 -18.52
CA ALA A 53 13.92 -8.83 -18.34
C ALA A 53 14.28 -9.09 -16.86
N MET A 54 13.53 -8.51 -15.90
CA MET A 54 13.80 -8.64 -14.47
C MET A 54 13.03 -9.83 -13.85
N GLY A 55 13.54 -10.38 -12.75
CA GLY A 55 12.85 -11.39 -11.94
C GLY A 55 13.02 -12.82 -12.46
N THR A 56 12.17 -13.73 -11.99
CA THR A 56 12.19 -15.15 -12.39
C THR A 56 10.85 -15.59 -13.00
N PRO A 57 10.81 -16.64 -13.84
CA PRO A 57 9.59 -17.11 -14.50
C PRO A 57 8.89 -18.27 -13.76
N ILE A 58 8.87 -18.25 -12.42
CA ILE A 58 8.15 -19.28 -11.63
C ILE A 58 6.64 -19.06 -11.75
N GLY A 59 6.21 -17.81 -11.63
CA GLY A 59 4.89 -17.31 -11.93
C GLY A 59 4.83 -16.64 -13.30
N PRO A 60 3.63 -16.33 -13.81
CA PRO A 60 3.45 -15.66 -15.09
C PRO A 60 4.06 -14.26 -15.09
N SER A 61 4.48 -13.77 -16.26
CA SER A 61 4.97 -12.39 -16.39
C SER A 61 3.89 -11.37 -16.04
N LEU A 62 4.29 -10.33 -15.30
CA LEU A 62 3.44 -9.19 -14.96
C LEU A 62 3.59 -8.04 -15.95
N THR A 63 4.45 -8.20 -16.96
CA THR A 63 4.55 -7.24 -18.08
C THR A 63 3.19 -7.10 -18.76
N GLY A 64 2.70 -5.87 -18.92
CA GLY A 64 1.40 -5.56 -19.51
C GLY A 64 0.19 -6.08 -18.70
N LEU A 65 0.35 -6.40 -17.41
CA LEU A 65 -0.75 -6.92 -16.59
C LEU A 65 -1.97 -5.99 -16.56
N GLY A 66 -1.75 -4.68 -16.47
CA GLY A 66 -2.81 -3.68 -16.44
C GLY A 66 -3.64 -3.58 -17.73
N ALA A 67 -3.19 -4.20 -18.82
CA ALA A 67 -4.00 -4.37 -20.03
C ALA A 67 -4.93 -5.59 -19.96
N ARG A 68 -4.65 -6.54 -19.06
CA ARG A 68 -5.38 -7.82 -18.94
C ARG A 68 -6.28 -7.88 -17.71
N TRP A 69 -5.90 -7.20 -16.64
CA TRP A 69 -6.57 -7.27 -15.34
C TRP A 69 -6.85 -5.86 -14.82
N SER A 70 -8.05 -5.65 -14.29
CA SER A 70 -8.41 -4.43 -13.58
C SER A 70 -7.70 -4.35 -12.21
N ARG A 71 -7.56 -3.13 -11.68
CA ARG A 71 -7.01 -2.90 -10.33
C ARG A 71 -7.73 -3.76 -9.27
N ASP A 72 -9.05 -3.75 -9.31
CA ASP A 72 -9.91 -4.54 -8.43
C ASP A 72 -9.63 -6.05 -8.46
N GLU A 73 -9.40 -6.61 -9.65
CA GLU A 73 -9.06 -8.03 -9.78
C GLU A 73 -7.69 -8.35 -9.20
N ILE A 74 -6.72 -7.44 -9.39
CA ILE A 74 -5.38 -7.55 -8.82
C ILE A 74 -5.46 -7.50 -7.29
N GLU A 75 -6.17 -6.52 -6.72
CA GLU A 75 -6.30 -6.37 -5.27
C GLU A 75 -6.99 -7.58 -4.63
N ARG A 76 -8.05 -8.11 -5.25
CA ARG A 76 -8.69 -9.35 -4.79
C ARG A 76 -7.75 -10.55 -4.82
N TRP A 77 -6.89 -10.63 -5.83
CA TRP A 77 -5.88 -11.69 -5.92
C TRP A 77 -4.82 -11.55 -4.82
N LEU A 78 -4.33 -10.34 -4.57
CA LEU A 78 -3.31 -10.08 -3.54
C LEU A 78 -3.78 -10.42 -2.13
N ARG A 79 -5.06 -10.18 -1.81
CA ARG A 79 -5.64 -10.51 -0.48
C ARG A 79 -5.67 -12.01 -0.22
N ASP A 80 -6.05 -12.78 -1.23
CA ASP A 80 -6.27 -14.21 -1.07
C ASP A 80 -6.22 -14.99 -2.40
N PRO A 81 -5.02 -15.39 -2.85
CA PRO A 81 -4.88 -16.17 -4.08
C PRO A 81 -5.63 -17.51 -4.01
N SER A 82 -5.67 -18.17 -2.85
CA SER A 82 -6.28 -19.49 -2.71
C SER A 82 -7.81 -19.43 -2.68
N ALA A 83 -8.42 -18.37 -2.16
CA ALA A 83 -9.86 -18.14 -2.30
C ALA A 83 -10.27 -17.89 -3.76
N ARG A 84 -9.40 -17.26 -4.57
CA ARG A 84 -9.65 -17.04 -6.00
C ARG A 84 -9.37 -18.28 -6.84
N ARG A 85 -8.33 -19.04 -6.48
CA ARG A 85 -7.93 -20.31 -7.10
C ARG A 85 -7.38 -21.26 -6.04
N PRO A 86 -8.11 -22.30 -5.61
CA PRO A 86 -7.70 -23.18 -4.51
C PRO A 86 -6.31 -23.84 -4.64
N ARG A 87 -5.80 -23.97 -5.87
CA ARG A 87 -4.47 -24.52 -6.17
C ARG A 87 -3.45 -23.43 -6.56
N ALA A 88 -3.69 -22.17 -6.19
CA ALA A 88 -2.75 -21.09 -6.45
C ALA A 88 -1.41 -21.39 -5.77
N HIS A 89 -0.33 -21.27 -6.54
CA HIS A 89 1.03 -21.42 -6.03
C HIS A 89 1.55 -20.13 -5.37
N MET A 90 0.98 -18.98 -5.74
CA MET A 90 1.28 -17.72 -5.07
C MET A 90 0.74 -17.79 -3.64
N PRO A 91 1.58 -17.60 -2.61
CA PRO A 91 1.14 -17.67 -1.22
C PRO A 91 0.26 -16.48 -0.87
N ARG A 92 -0.54 -16.61 0.20
CA ARG A 92 -1.12 -15.44 0.86
C ARG A 92 0.02 -14.61 1.44
N LEU A 93 0.05 -13.33 1.10
CA LEU A 93 1.00 -12.38 1.64
C LEU A 93 0.36 -11.66 2.83
N GLU A 94 1.13 -11.43 3.89
CA GLU A 94 0.71 -10.62 5.04
C GLU A 94 0.79 -9.13 4.70
N LEU A 95 -0.15 -8.67 3.85
CA LEU A 95 -0.24 -7.28 3.39
C LEU A 95 -1.37 -6.56 4.14
N SER A 96 -1.11 -5.32 4.55
CA SER A 96 -2.17 -4.42 4.98
C SER A 96 -3.04 -3.96 3.80
N GLU A 97 -4.23 -3.47 4.08
CA GLU A 97 -5.13 -2.93 3.06
C GLU A 97 -4.49 -1.81 2.23
N ASP A 98 -3.74 -0.91 2.87
CA ASP A 98 -3.03 0.14 2.16
C ASP A 98 -1.93 -0.42 1.24
N GLN A 99 -1.22 -1.47 1.66
CA GLN A 99 -0.21 -2.12 0.82
C GLN A 99 -0.86 -2.82 -0.37
N VAL A 100 -2.01 -3.49 -0.17
CA VAL A 100 -2.80 -4.09 -1.26
C VAL A 100 -3.21 -3.01 -2.25
N GLN A 101 -3.73 -1.87 -1.79
CA GLN A 101 -4.16 -0.79 -2.67
C GLN A 101 -2.99 -0.15 -3.41
N ALA A 102 -1.83 0.04 -2.77
CA ALA A 102 -0.62 0.56 -3.40
C ALA A 102 -0.09 -0.38 -4.48
N LEU A 103 0.03 -1.68 -4.17
CA LEU A 103 0.43 -2.72 -5.13
C LEU A 103 -0.57 -2.82 -6.28
N GLY A 104 -1.87 -2.78 -5.99
CA GLY A 104 -2.94 -2.75 -7.00
C GLY A 104 -2.79 -1.56 -7.95
N ALA A 105 -2.53 -0.36 -7.42
CA ALA A 105 -2.30 0.84 -8.23
C ALA A 105 -1.06 0.70 -9.14
N TYR A 106 0.05 0.19 -8.60
CA TYR A 106 1.27 -0.03 -9.39
C TYR A 106 1.09 -1.11 -10.46
N LEU A 107 0.61 -2.29 -10.09
CA LEU A 107 0.47 -3.44 -10.98
C LEU A 107 -0.54 -3.18 -12.12
N SER A 108 -1.64 -2.47 -11.82
CA SER A 108 -2.61 -2.07 -12.85
C SER A 108 -2.09 -0.97 -13.79
N SER A 109 -1.01 -0.27 -13.43
CA SER A 109 -0.37 0.71 -14.30
C SER A 109 0.58 0.08 -15.35
N LEU A 110 0.93 -1.20 -15.19
CA LEU A 110 1.84 -1.92 -16.09
C LEU A 110 1.13 -2.27 -17.41
N ARG A 111 1.25 -1.44 -18.44
CA ARG A 111 0.67 -1.66 -19.77
C ARG A 111 1.70 -2.14 -20.79
#